data_AF-A0A353GEN4-F1
#
_entry.id   AF-A0A353GEN4-F1
#
_cell.length_a   1.000
_cell.length_b   1.000
_cell.length_c   1.000
_cell.angle_alpha   90.00
_cell.angle_beta   90.00
_cell.angle_gamma   90.00
#
_symmetry.space_group_name_H-M   'P 1'
#
loop_
_entity.id
_entity.type
_entity.pdbx_description
1 polymer ?
#
loop_
_entity_poly.entity_id
_entity_poly.type
_entity_poly.pdbx_seq_one_letter_code
_entity_poly.pdbx_strand_id
1 'polypeptide(L)'
;MFCVHCGKQIADAAVLCVGCGCPVTPLNSLETTGSLGEEDALTFVRRVADYEMISAILWLVLAIFQIFSIVGAIAGLWNLFAAFSRFAIVKRIRQRDASVPAAYESMTQLIIIGVINLFLGGVIGIVFVAFDFFIRDQILKNKQVFFDKPLSFSN
;
A
#
# COMPACT_ATOMS: atom_id res chain seq x y z
N MET A 1 1.09 -18.31 72.04
CA MET A 1 0.72 -19.38 71.07
C MET A 1 1.84 -20.41 70.89
N PHE A 2 1.63 -21.55 70.21
CA PHE A 2 2.69 -22.53 69.87
C PHE A 2 2.96 -22.56 68.36
N CYS A 3 4.22 -22.81 67.97
CA CYS A 3 4.60 -22.91 66.56
C CYS A 3 4.02 -24.19 65.94
N VAL A 4 3.29 -24.08 64.84
CA VAL A 4 2.75 -25.25 64.12
C VAL A 4 3.84 -26.10 63.46
N HIS A 5 5.04 -25.55 63.24
CA HIS A 5 6.15 -26.26 62.60
C HIS A 5 7.06 -27.02 63.59
N CYS A 6 7.38 -26.42 64.74
CA CYS A 6 8.35 -27.01 65.67
C CYS A 6 7.81 -27.20 67.11
N GLY A 7 6.55 -26.83 67.38
CA GLY A 7 5.91 -27.01 68.67
C GLY A 7 6.41 -26.09 69.80
N LYS A 8 7.37 -25.20 69.54
CA LYS A 8 7.90 -24.29 70.57
C LYS A 8 6.90 -23.18 70.91
N GLN A 9 6.86 -22.74 72.16
CA GLN A 9 6.02 -21.63 72.59
C GLN A 9 6.54 -20.31 72.00
N ILE A 10 5.64 -19.49 71.48
CA ILE A 10 5.92 -18.20 70.84
C ILE A 10 5.07 -17.11 71.50
N ALA A 11 5.65 -15.92 71.67
CA ALA A 11 4.93 -14.72 72.11
C ALA A 11 3.87 -14.31 71.08
N ASP A 12 2.72 -13.82 71.55
CA ASP A 12 1.56 -13.58 70.68
C ASP A 12 1.78 -12.48 69.62
N ALA A 13 2.83 -11.65 69.76
CA ALA A 13 3.23 -10.62 68.80
C ALA A 13 4.52 -10.95 68.02
N ALA A 14 5.04 -12.18 68.12
CA ALA A 14 6.26 -12.53 67.40
C ALA A 14 6.00 -12.62 65.89
N VAL A 15 6.98 -12.17 65.09
CA VAL A 15 6.95 -12.27 63.62
C VAL A 15 7.68 -13.51 63.12
N LEU A 16 8.72 -13.96 63.82
CA LEU A 16 9.44 -15.21 63.58
C LEU A 16 9.47 -16.10 64.83
N CYS A 17 9.43 -17.41 64.60
CA CYS A 17 9.66 -18.39 65.65
C CYS A 17 11.15 -18.46 66.01
N VAL A 18 11.50 -18.18 67.28
CA VAL A 18 12.89 -18.28 67.79
C VAL A 18 13.43 -19.73 67.84
N GLY A 19 12.59 -20.73 67.61
CA GLY A 19 12.99 -22.14 67.61
C GLY A 19 13.48 -22.63 66.26
N CYS A 20 12.70 -22.37 65.20
CA CYS A 20 12.97 -22.89 63.86
C CYS A 20 13.17 -21.80 62.80
N GLY A 21 12.97 -20.52 63.13
CA GLY A 21 13.08 -19.40 62.20
C GLY A 21 11.89 -19.24 61.25
N CYS A 22 10.82 -20.04 61.37
CA CYS A 22 9.63 -19.88 60.50
C CYS A 22 8.85 -18.60 60.86
N PRO A 23 8.31 -17.87 59.86
CA PRO A 23 7.43 -16.73 60.10
C PRO A 23 6.11 -17.20 60.73
N VAL A 24 5.58 -16.41 61.67
CA VAL A 24 4.42 -16.78 62.50
C VAL A 24 3.31 -15.72 62.47
N THR A 25 3.58 -14.53 61.91
CA THR A 25 2.54 -13.55 61.56
C THR A 25 2.20 -13.70 60.08
N PRO A 26 0.92 -13.78 59.69
CA PRO A 26 0.54 -13.62 58.29
C PRO A 26 0.86 -12.18 57.85
N LEU A 27 1.78 -12.06 56.89
CA LEU A 27 2.21 -10.82 56.21
C LEU A 27 1.10 -10.19 55.35
N ASN A 28 -0.14 -10.12 55.84
CA ASN A 28 -1.29 -9.71 55.02
C ASN A 28 -1.84 -8.31 55.34
N SER A 29 -1.12 -7.49 56.09
CA SER A 29 -1.62 -6.17 56.51
C SER A 29 -0.64 -5.01 56.32
N LEU A 30 0.32 -5.12 55.39
CA LEU A 30 1.19 -4.00 54.99
C LEU A 30 1.10 -3.62 53.50
N GLU A 31 0.17 -4.19 52.74
CA GLU A 31 -0.07 -3.80 51.34
C GLU A 31 -1.56 -3.51 51.11
N THR A 32 -2.08 -2.41 51.67
CA THR A 32 -3.40 -1.89 51.25
C THR A 32 -3.45 -0.37 51.33
N THR A 33 -2.51 0.28 50.67
CA THR A 33 -2.61 1.69 50.27
C THR A 33 -1.88 1.84 48.94
N GLY A 34 -2.53 1.47 47.84
CA GLY A 34 -1.96 1.63 46.49
C GLY A 34 -2.78 1.04 45.33
N SER A 35 -3.59 0.00 45.54
CA SER A 35 -4.14 -0.76 44.40
C SER A 35 -5.33 -0.13 43.67
N LEU A 36 -6.12 0.73 44.32
CA LEU A 36 -7.34 1.31 43.71
C LEU A 36 -7.06 2.41 42.67
N GLY A 37 -5.90 3.08 42.72
CA GLY A 37 -5.55 4.12 41.75
C GLY A 37 -4.63 3.65 40.62
N GLU A 38 -3.80 2.64 40.88
CA GLU A 38 -2.81 2.14 39.93
C GLU A 38 -3.44 1.24 38.85
N GLU A 39 -4.43 0.42 39.22
CA GLU A 39 -5.18 -0.42 38.28
C GLU A 39 -6.02 0.42 37.30
N ASP A 40 -6.68 1.47 37.80
CA ASP A 40 -7.45 2.41 36.98
C ASP A 40 -6.56 3.19 36.01
N ALA A 41 -5.39 3.66 36.48
CA ALA A 41 -4.41 4.35 35.65
C ALA A 41 -3.86 3.42 34.55
N LEU A 42 -3.56 2.16 34.89
CA LEU A 42 -3.06 1.18 33.92
C LEU A 42 -4.11 0.85 32.85
N THR A 43 -5.37 0.71 33.26
CA THR A 43 -6.49 0.46 32.35
C THR A 43 -6.72 1.64 31.41
N PHE A 44 -6.61 2.86 31.92
CA PHE A 44 -6.68 4.07 31.12
C PHE A 44 -5.54 4.15 30.09
N VAL A 45 -4.29 3.92 30.51
CA VAL A 45 -3.12 3.95 29.61
C VAL A 45 -3.25 2.94 28.48
N ARG A 46 -3.69 1.71 28.77
CA ARG A 46 -3.93 0.68 27.76
C ARG A 46 -4.97 1.12 26.73
N ARG A 47 -6.08 1.67 27.20
CA ARG A 47 -7.16 2.15 26.32
C ARG A 47 -6.70 3.28 25.41
N VAL A 48 -5.91 4.22 25.95
CA VAL A 48 -5.33 5.31 25.14
C VAL A 48 -4.36 4.77 24.10
N ALA A 49 -3.51 3.80 24.47
CA ALA A 49 -2.60 3.15 23.54
C ALA A 49 -3.35 2.42 22.40
N ASP A 50 -4.46 1.74 22.71
CA ASP A 50 -5.31 1.09 21.71
C ASP A 50 -5.93 2.11 20.74
N TYR A 51 -6.39 3.26 21.25
CA TYR A 51 -6.92 4.33 20.40
C TYR A 51 -5.86 4.94 19.49
N GLU A 52 -4.64 5.15 19.99
CA GLU A 52 -3.52 5.61 19.17
C GLU A 52 -3.15 4.59 18.10
N MET A 53 -3.16 3.29 18.42
CA MET A 53 -2.92 2.24 17.42
C MET A 53 -4.00 2.24 16.32
N ILE A 54 -5.27 2.39 16.69
CA ILE A 54 -6.38 2.50 15.71
C ILE A 54 -6.20 3.76 14.86
N SER A 55 -5.89 4.90 15.46
CA SER A 55 -5.61 6.16 14.76
C SER A 55 -4.50 5.98 13.73
N ALA A 56 -3.37 5.37 14.12
CA ALA A 56 -2.25 5.12 13.23
C ALA A 56 -2.63 4.23 12.04
N ILE A 57 -3.45 3.20 12.25
CA ILE A 57 -3.98 2.35 11.18
C ILE A 57 -4.85 3.16 10.21
N LEU A 58 -5.75 4.00 10.72
CA LEU A 58 -6.61 4.84 9.89
C LEU A 58 -5.79 5.82 9.02
N TRP A 59 -4.76 6.45 9.60
CA TRP A 59 -3.84 7.31 8.85
C TRP A 59 -3.04 6.56 7.78
N LEU A 60 -2.58 5.34 8.08
CA LEU A 60 -1.88 4.49 7.13
C LEU A 60 -2.78 4.13 5.93
N VAL A 61 -4.03 3.74 6.19
CA VAL A 61 -5.00 3.43 5.14
C VAL A 61 -5.27 4.65 4.26
N LEU A 62 -5.45 5.83 4.86
CA LEU A 62 -5.64 7.08 4.12
C LEU A 62 -4.42 7.42 3.25
N ALA A 63 -3.21 7.25 3.78
CA ALA A 63 -1.97 7.48 3.05
C ALA A 63 -1.82 6.55 1.83
N ILE A 64 -2.12 5.26 2.00
CA ILE A 64 -2.11 4.29 0.89
C ILE A 64 -3.10 4.71 -0.20
N PHE A 65 -4.33 5.07 0.18
CA PHE A 65 -5.34 5.53 -0.78
C PHE A 65 -4.91 6.80 -1.52
N GLN A 66 -4.31 7.77 -0.83
CA GLN A 66 -3.81 9.00 -1.44
C GLN A 66 -2.62 8.76 -2.39
N ILE A 67 -1.73 7.82 -2.08
CA ILE A 67 -0.64 7.44 -3.00
C ILE A 67 -1.24 6.85 -4.27
N PHE A 68 -2.19 5.92 -4.16
CA PHE A 68 -2.86 5.35 -5.32
C PHE A 68 -3.65 6.39 -6.12
N SER A 69 -4.29 7.37 -5.48
CA SER A 69 -5.00 8.44 -6.18
C SER A 69 -4.06 9.36 -6.95
N ILE A 70 -2.88 9.69 -6.40
CA ILE A 70 -1.84 10.46 -7.09
C ILE A 70 -1.28 9.67 -8.28
N VAL A 71 -0.94 8.39 -8.09
CA VAL A 71 -0.46 7.53 -9.18
C VAL A 71 -1.51 7.43 -10.28
N GLY A 72 -2.79 7.27 -9.92
CA GLY A 72 -3.91 7.28 -10.84
C GLY A 72 -4.05 8.60 -11.59
N ALA A 73 -3.87 9.74 -10.92
CA ALA A 73 -3.90 11.06 -11.55
C ALA A 73 -2.74 11.25 -12.55
N ILE A 74 -1.53 10.85 -12.18
CA ILE A 74 -0.35 10.89 -13.06
C ILE A 74 -0.58 9.99 -14.29
N ALA A 75 -1.07 8.78 -14.08
CA ALA A 75 -1.41 7.86 -15.17
C ALA A 75 -2.53 8.42 -16.08
N GLY A 76 -3.53 9.09 -15.50
CA GLY A 76 -4.57 9.79 -16.23
C GLY A 76 -4.03 10.93 -17.11
N LEU A 77 -3.14 11.76 -16.58
CA LEU A 77 -2.45 12.81 -17.34
C LEU A 77 -1.63 12.23 -18.50
N TRP A 78 -0.90 11.14 -18.26
CA TRP A 78 -0.16 10.44 -19.31
C TRP A 78 -1.08 9.91 -20.41
N ASN A 79 -2.19 9.26 -20.03
CA ASN A 79 -3.18 8.77 -20.99
C ASN A 79 -3.80 9.90 -21.81
N LEU A 80 -4.03 11.06 -21.20
CA LEU A 80 -4.50 12.25 -21.92
C LEU A 80 -3.46 12.77 -22.92
N PHE A 81 -2.18 12.85 -22.53
CA PHE A 81 -1.09 13.21 -23.44
C PHE A 81 -0.96 12.19 -24.59
N ALA A 82 -1.05 10.90 -24.29
CA ALA A 82 -1.03 9.83 -25.29
C ALA A 82 -2.19 9.99 -26.28
N ALA A 83 -3.40 10.30 -25.82
CA ALA A 83 -4.54 10.58 -26.69
C ALA A 83 -4.27 11.78 -27.64
N PHE A 84 -3.73 12.88 -27.12
CA PHE A 84 -3.38 14.05 -27.95
C PHE A 84 -2.29 13.75 -28.98
N SER A 85 -1.22 13.05 -28.61
CA SER A 85 -0.18 12.66 -29.56
C SER A 85 -0.71 11.73 -30.66
N ARG A 86 -1.68 10.85 -30.33
CA ARG A 86 -2.37 10.03 -31.33
C ARG A 86 -3.18 10.85 -32.32
N PHE A 87 -3.89 11.89 -31.89
CA PHE A 87 -4.57 12.78 -32.83
C PHE A 87 -3.61 13.46 -33.82
N ALA A 88 -2.38 13.79 -33.40
CA ALA A 88 -1.35 14.31 -34.30
C ALA A 88 -0.87 13.25 -35.31
N ILE A 89 -0.73 11.98 -34.91
CA ILE A 89 -0.42 10.88 -35.83
C ILE A 89 -1.56 10.65 -36.83
N VAL A 90 -2.83 10.73 -36.41
CA VAL A 90 -3.98 10.62 -37.34
C VAL A 90 -3.90 11.66 -38.45
N LYS A 91 -3.51 12.90 -38.12
CA LYS A 91 -3.31 13.95 -39.13
C LYS A 91 -2.22 13.56 -40.14
N ARG A 92 -1.09 13.01 -39.69
CA ARG A 92 -0.01 12.51 -40.55
C ARG A 92 -0.42 11.31 -41.40
N ILE A 93 -1.18 10.38 -40.84
CA ILE A 93 -1.75 9.24 -41.57
C ILE A 93 -2.64 9.72 -42.70
N ARG A 94 -3.54 10.68 -42.43
CA ARG A 94 -4.42 11.27 -43.46
C ARG A 94 -3.64 11.98 -44.57
N GLN A 95 -2.47 12.51 -44.25
CA GLN A 95 -1.57 13.19 -45.20
C GLN A 95 -0.65 12.21 -45.95
N ARG A 96 -0.76 10.89 -45.69
CA ARG A 96 0.12 9.85 -46.25
C ARG A 96 1.61 10.16 -46.04
N ASP A 97 1.95 10.68 -44.87
CA ASP A 97 3.33 11.03 -44.53
C ASP A 97 4.20 9.76 -44.42
N ALA A 98 5.30 9.72 -45.17
CA ALA A 98 6.25 8.61 -45.24
C ALA A 98 6.96 8.32 -43.89
N SER A 99 6.91 9.24 -42.92
CA SER A 99 7.46 9.05 -41.57
C SER A 99 6.56 8.20 -40.66
N VAL A 100 5.31 7.96 -41.06
CA VAL A 100 4.33 7.21 -40.25
C VAL A 100 4.77 5.76 -40.02
N PRO A 101 5.11 4.94 -41.04
CA PRO A 101 5.45 3.54 -40.80
C PRO A 101 6.65 3.35 -39.86
N ALA A 102 7.66 4.22 -39.95
CA ALA A 102 8.84 4.20 -39.09
C ALA A 102 8.50 4.32 -37.60
N ALA A 103 7.46 5.08 -37.25
CA ALA A 103 7.00 5.22 -35.86
C ALA A 103 6.37 3.94 -35.29
N TYR A 104 6.00 2.97 -36.14
CA TYR A 104 5.36 1.72 -35.75
C TYR A 104 6.28 0.49 -35.87
N GLU A 105 7.53 0.64 -36.33
CA GLU A 105 8.45 -0.49 -36.46
C GLU A 105 8.85 -1.07 -35.09
N SER A 106 9.10 -0.21 -34.10
CA SER A 106 9.48 -0.62 -32.75
C SER A 106 8.31 -1.22 -31.96
N MET A 107 8.48 -2.43 -31.44
CA MET A 107 7.52 -3.06 -30.51
C MET A 107 7.73 -2.62 -29.06
N THR A 108 8.90 -2.03 -28.74
CA THR A 108 9.29 -1.66 -27.38
C THR A 108 8.26 -0.73 -26.73
N GLN A 109 7.76 0.25 -27.49
CA GLN A 109 6.79 1.21 -26.97
C GLN A 109 5.42 0.57 -26.66
N LEU A 110 4.99 -0.41 -27.45
CA LEU A 110 3.76 -1.16 -27.20
C LEU A 110 3.88 -2.07 -25.97
N ILE A 111 5.03 -2.70 -25.78
CA ILE A 111 5.30 -3.54 -24.61
C ILE A 111 5.30 -2.67 -23.33
N ILE A 112 5.98 -1.52 -23.35
CA ILE A 112 6.02 -0.61 -22.20
C ILE A 112 4.62 -0.11 -21.84
N ILE A 113 3.86 0.37 -22.82
CA ILE A 113 2.47 0.84 -22.60
C ILE A 113 1.60 -0.32 -22.13
N GLY A 114 1.81 -1.52 -22.67
CA GLY A 114 1.01 -2.68 -22.27
C GLY A 114 1.28 -3.18 -20.87
N VAL A 115 2.52 -3.14 -20.39
CA VAL A 115 2.83 -3.42 -18.99
C VAL A 115 2.17 -2.38 -18.08
N ILE A 116 2.30 -1.09 -18.37
CA ILE A 116 1.71 -0.02 -17.55
C ILE A 116 0.17 -0.14 -17.50
N ASN A 117 -0.47 -0.35 -18.66
CA ASN A 117 -1.92 -0.47 -18.76
C ASN A 117 -2.45 -1.79 -18.19
N LEU A 118 -1.66 -2.86 -18.15
CA LEU A 118 -2.03 -4.10 -17.46
C LEU A 118 -2.13 -3.88 -15.95
N PHE A 119 -1.13 -3.19 -15.36
CA PHE A 119 -1.09 -2.94 -13.91
C PHE A 119 -2.04 -1.83 -13.46
N LEU A 120 -2.24 -0.78 -14.27
CA LEU A 120 -3.06 0.39 -13.89
C LEU A 120 -4.46 0.41 -14.53
N GLY A 121 -4.62 -0.19 -15.71
CA GLY A 121 -5.86 -0.20 -16.49
C GLY A 121 -6.59 -1.55 -16.50
N GLY A 122 -6.00 -2.61 -15.95
CA GLY A 122 -6.58 -3.94 -15.86
C GLY A 122 -7.09 -4.47 -17.21
N VAL A 123 -8.34 -4.91 -17.25
CA VAL A 123 -8.97 -5.47 -18.47
C VAL A 123 -9.05 -4.45 -19.61
N ILE A 124 -9.36 -3.19 -19.32
CA ILE A 124 -9.43 -2.13 -20.34
C ILE A 124 -8.04 -1.91 -20.96
N GLY A 125 -7.01 -1.95 -20.13
CA GLY A 125 -5.63 -1.85 -20.58
C GLY A 125 -5.23 -2.95 -21.57
N ILE A 126 -5.62 -4.20 -21.29
CA ILE A 126 -5.38 -5.34 -22.20
C ILE A 126 -6.05 -5.11 -23.56
N VAL A 127 -7.29 -4.63 -23.58
CA VAL A 127 -8.03 -4.35 -24.83
C VAL A 127 -7.31 -3.26 -25.65
N PHE A 128 -6.82 -2.19 -25.02
CA PHE A 128 -6.08 -1.14 -25.71
C PHE A 128 -4.78 -1.64 -26.33
N VAL A 129 -4.04 -2.49 -25.62
CA VAL A 129 -2.81 -3.10 -26.14
C VAL A 129 -3.10 -3.97 -27.36
N ALA A 130 -4.15 -4.80 -27.30
CA ALA A 130 -4.55 -5.63 -28.43
C ALA A 130 -4.93 -4.77 -29.65
N PHE A 131 -5.67 -3.68 -29.44
CA PHE A 131 -6.02 -2.74 -30.50
C PHE A 131 -4.79 -2.04 -31.10
N ASP A 132 -3.80 -1.70 -30.27
CA ASP A 132 -2.54 -1.11 -30.73
C ASP A 132 -1.70 -2.05 -31.58
N PHE A 133 -1.63 -3.34 -31.22
CA PHE A 133 -1.03 -4.36 -32.06
C PHE A 133 -1.75 -4.49 -33.40
N PHE A 134 -3.08 -4.43 -33.41
CA PHE A 134 -3.87 -4.46 -34.65
C PHE A 134 -3.56 -3.26 -35.57
N ILE A 135 -3.53 -2.04 -35.03
CA ILE A 135 -3.19 -0.83 -35.81
C ILE A 135 -1.77 -0.94 -36.39
N ARG A 136 -0.80 -1.36 -35.57
CA ARG A 136 0.58 -1.55 -36.01
C ARG A 136 0.66 -2.51 -37.20
N ASP A 137 0.00 -3.66 -37.08
CA ASP A 137 -0.05 -4.66 -38.14
C ASP A 137 -0.64 -4.11 -39.44
N GLN A 138 -1.75 -3.35 -39.35
CA GLN A 138 -2.37 -2.69 -40.51
C GLN A 138 -1.44 -1.66 -41.17
N ILE A 139 -0.76 -0.81 -40.39
CA ILE A 139 0.14 0.22 -40.92
C ILE A 139 1.34 -0.42 -41.61
N LEU A 140 1.95 -1.44 -41.00
CA LEU A 140 3.14 -2.09 -41.56
C LEU A 140 2.81 -2.93 -42.81
N LYS A 141 1.66 -3.62 -42.85
CA LYS A 141 1.18 -4.36 -44.03
C LYS A 141 0.87 -3.46 -45.23
N ASN A 142 0.48 -2.21 -44.97
CA ASN A 142 0.08 -1.24 -46.00
C ASN A 142 1.08 -0.08 -46.13
N LYS A 143 2.33 -0.28 -45.71
CA LYS A 143 3.36 0.79 -45.66
C LYS A 143 3.56 1.51 -47.01
N GLN A 144 3.36 0.80 -48.12
CA GLN A 144 3.46 1.33 -49.49
C GLN A 144 2.55 2.53 -49.74
N VAL A 145 1.37 2.59 -49.12
CA VAL A 145 0.39 3.69 -49.28
C VAL A 145 0.94 5.03 -48.77
N PHE A 146 1.95 4.99 -47.89
CA PHE A 146 2.62 6.16 -47.33
C PHE A 146 3.87 6.58 -48.12
N PHE A 147 4.34 5.77 -49.07
CA PHE A 147 5.49 6.07 -49.93
C PHE A 147 5.10 6.40 -51.37
N ASP A 148 3.87 6.05 -51.79
CA ASP A 148 3.30 6.47 -53.06
C ASP A 148 3.03 7.99 -53.03
N LYS A 149 3.93 8.78 -53.64
CA LYS A 149 3.67 10.20 -53.93
C LYS A 149 2.35 10.32 -54.69
N PRO A 150 1.49 11.33 -54.40
CA PRO A 150 0.39 11.64 -55.30
C PRO A 150 0.97 11.86 -56.69
N LEU A 151 0.37 11.22 -57.71
CA LEU A 151 0.71 11.47 -59.11
C LEU A 151 0.68 12.99 -59.32
N SER A 152 1.84 13.61 -59.45
CA SER A 152 1.92 14.97 -59.94
C SER A 152 1.41 14.93 -61.37
N PHE A 153 0.17 15.35 -61.58
CA PHE A 153 -0.26 15.77 -62.90
C PHE A 153 0.60 16.98 -63.26
N SER A 154 1.69 16.71 -63.99
CA SER A 154 2.46 17.72 -64.69
C SER A 154 1.52 18.31 -65.75
N ASN A 155 1.09 19.55 -65.54
CA ASN A 155 0.61 20.40 -66.63
C ASN A 155 1.81 21.12 -67.23
#